data_AF-A0A7C2P0U2-F1
#
_entry.id   AF-A0A7C2P0U2-F1
#
_cell.length_a   1.000
_cell.length_b   1.000
_cell.length_c   1.000
_cell.angle_alpha   90.00
_cell.angle_beta   90.00
_cell.angle_gamma   90.00
#
_symmetry.space_group_name_H-M   'P 1'
#
loop_
_entity.id
_entity.type
_entity.pdbx_description
1 polymer ?
#
loop_
_entity_poly.entity_id
_entity_poly.type
_entity_poly.pdbx_seq_one_letter_code
_entity_poly.pdbx_strand_id
1 'polypeptide(L)'
;MIRYPKHAGTFYPDTQEELERFFKEFENKKISANINFNVTGAVVPHAGYIYSGYTAYNTYRNIFDKNKYKTVVILGPSHYVYFRGIAVWPEGKWITPLGEAIIDSESAEKIIDGKIFIEAPENHLKEHSIEVQVPFIQYLSPDSKILPLLVGEMEREKIKEAGKFLAKTLISTHKILIIASSDLYHGYSYRECLETDRNTISRILEMDPEKFLEESEKGNIMACGETGIAILLYAVSEYLENPQVQLIHYTNSADVTGIKGGYVVGYAGIVMGG
;
A
#
# COMPACT_ATOMS: atom_id res chain seq x y z
N MET A 1 15.41 16.79 2.15
CA MET A 1 14.19 17.52 1.69
C MET A 1 13.01 17.40 2.68
N ILE A 2 11.93 18.20 2.54
CA ILE A 2 10.73 18.11 3.40
C ILE A 2 9.47 18.07 2.54
N ARG A 3 8.58 17.09 2.78
CA ARG A 3 7.20 17.07 2.23
C ARG A 3 6.21 17.43 3.33
N TYR A 4 5.43 18.49 3.13
CA TYR A 4 4.34 18.85 4.06
C TYR A 4 3.06 18.06 3.73
N PRO A 5 2.18 17.79 4.70
CA PRO A 5 0.96 17.04 4.45
C PRO A 5 0.05 17.87 3.54
N LYS A 6 -0.47 17.25 2.48
CA LYS A 6 -1.37 17.91 1.53
C LYS A 6 -2.83 17.48 1.71
N HIS A 7 -3.04 16.32 2.34
CA HIS A 7 -4.32 15.64 2.47
C HIS A 7 -4.77 15.44 3.93
N ALA A 8 -4.02 16.00 4.88
CA ALA A 8 -4.49 16.25 6.23
C ALA A 8 -5.72 17.19 6.19
N GLY A 9 -6.76 16.84 6.95
CA GLY A 9 -8.05 17.54 7.00
C GLY A 9 -9.05 17.10 5.91
N THR A 10 -8.62 16.30 4.93
CA THR A 10 -9.49 15.80 3.85
C THR A 10 -9.55 14.28 3.78
N PHE A 11 -8.41 13.60 3.73
CA PHE A 11 -8.34 12.13 3.74
C PHE A 11 -8.19 11.56 5.15
N TYR A 12 -7.56 12.29 6.05
CA TYR A 12 -7.35 11.91 7.44
C TYR A 12 -7.34 13.18 8.31
N PRO A 13 -7.56 13.10 9.64
CA PRO A 13 -7.57 14.28 10.50
C PRO A 13 -6.28 15.10 10.43
N ASP A 14 -6.37 16.42 10.56
CA ASP A 14 -5.23 17.35 10.49
C ASP A 14 -4.57 17.63 11.85
N THR A 15 -5.12 17.09 12.93
CA THR A 15 -4.57 17.21 14.29
C THR A 15 -4.12 15.85 14.84
N GLN A 16 -3.13 15.87 15.72
CA GLN A 16 -2.63 14.67 16.40
C GLN A 16 -3.75 14.02 17.25
N GLU A 17 -4.47 14.83 18.02
CA GLU A 17 -5.49 14.34 18.95
C GLU A 17 -6.63 13.60 18.23
N GLU A 18 -7.05 14.09 17.06
CA GLU A 18 -8.09 13.44 16.27
C GLU A 18 -7.58 12.18 15.57
N LEU A 19 -6.35 12.17 15.05
CA LEU A 19 -5.74 10.94 14.50
C LEU A 19 -5.67 9.83 15.55
N GLU A 20 -5.19 10.16 16.75
CA GLU A 20 -5.14 9.20 17.86
C GLU A 20 -6.53 8.70 18.27
N ARG A 21 -7.57 9.55 18.16
CA ARG A 21 -8.96 9.13 18.41
C ARG A 21 -9.41 8.10 17.37
N PHE A 22 -9.16 8.34 16.08
CA PHE A 22 -9.45 7.38 15.01
C PHE A 22 -8.77 6.04 15.27
N PHE A 23 -7.47 6.04 15.61
CA PHE A 23 -6.74 4.80 15.88
C PHE A 23 -7.25 4.07 17.14
N LYS A 24 -7.61 4.80 18.20
CA LYS A 24 -8.24 4.19 19.40
C LYS A 24 -9.60 3.57 19.07
N GLU A 25 -10.41 4.21 18.22
CA GLU A 25 -11.69 3.66 17.78
C GLU A 25 -11.52 2.38 16.95
N PHE A 26 -10.52 2.35 16.06
CA PHE A 26 -10.19 1.15 15.29
C PHE A 26 -9.64 0.04 16.20
N GLU A 27 -8.78 0.37 17.17
CA GLU A 27 -8.24 -0.57 18.15
C GLU A 27 -9.35 -1.22 19.00
N ASN A 28 -10.37 -0.47 19.40
CA ASN A 28 -11.50 -0.99 20.17
C ASN A 28 -12.31 -2.05 19.40
N LYS A 29 -12.23 -2.06 18.06
CA LYS A 29 -12.91 -3.01 17.18
C LYS A 29 -11.92 -3.93 16.46
N LYS A 30 -10.67 -4.03 16.93
CA LYS A 30 -9.60 -4.72 16.20
C LYS A 30 -9.92 -6.18 15.86
N ILE A 31 -9.37 -6.60 14.74
CA ILE A 31 -9.35 -7.97 14.26
C ILE A 31 -7.99 -8.58 14.62
N SER A 32 -8.01 -9.73 15.28
CA SER A 32 -6.82 -10.54 15.54
C SER A 32 -6.73 -11.66 14.52
N ALA A 33 -5.93 -11.46 13.48
CA ALA A 33 -5.65 -12.46 12.46
C ALA A 33 -4.54 -13.40 12.93
N ASN A 34 -4.72 -14.70 12.74
CA ASN A 34 -3.69 -15.68 13.06
C ASN A 34 -2.66 -15.82 11.93
N ILE A 35 -1.78 -14.84 11.79
CA ILE A 35 -0.67 -14.86 10.82
C ILE A 35 0.47 -15.72 11.38
N ASN A 36 0.78 -16.86 10.75
CA ASN A 36 1.78 -17.82 11.23
C ASN A 36 3.10 -17.79 10.40
N PHE A 37 3.35 -16.68 9.72
CA PHE A 37 4.52 -16.45 8.87
C PHE A 37 5.06 -15.03 9.09
N ASN A 38 6.30 -14.76 8.69
CA ASN A 38 6.84 -13.40 8.73
C ASN A 38 6.29 -12.64 7.53
N VAL A 39 5.66 -11.48 7.75
CA VAL A 39 5.08 -10.71 6.65
C VAL A 39 6.21 -10.02 5.86
N THR A 40 6.24 -10.21 4.55
CA THR A 40 7.19 -9.55 3.65
C THR A 40 6.53 -8.37 2.93
N GLY A 41 5.22 -8.45 2.69
CA GLY A 41 4.47 -7.33 2.15
C GLY A 41 2.96 -7.44 2.33
N ALA A 42 2.27 -6.38 1.95
CA ALA A 42 0.83 -6.27 2.11
C ALA A 42 0.18 -5.35 1.07
N VAL A 43 -1.09 -5.59 0.77
CA VAL A 43 -1.97 -4.67 0.05
C VAL A 43 -2.83 -3.93 1.07
N VAL A 44 -2.84 -2.60 0.99
CA VAL A 44 -3.52 -1.72 1.97
C VAL A 44 -4.29 -0.61 1.25
N PRO A 45 -5.56 -0.33 1.59
CA PRO A 45 -6.35 0.70 0.93
C PRO A 45 -5.93 2.12 1.31
N HIS A 46 -6.25 3.11 0.46
CA HIS A 46 -5.85 4.51 0.60
C HIS A 46 -6.98 5.55 0.43
N ALA A 47 -8.24 5.14 0.44
CA ALA A 47 -9.35 6.10 0.61
C ALA A 47 -9.25 6.86 1.95
N GLY A 48 -10.12 7.87 2.13
CA GLY A 48 -10.21 8.60 3.38
C GLY A 48 -10.50 7.69 4.59
N TYR A 49 -9.97 8.03 5.76
CA TYR A 49 -9.97 7.18 6.97
C TYR A 49 -11.37 6.80 7.44
N ILE A 50 -12.37 7.65 7.19
CA ILE A 50 -13.78 7.35 7.47
C ILE A 50 -14.32 6.16 6.66
N TYR A 51 -13.70 5.84 5.53
CA TYR A 51 -14.10 4.74 4.64
C TYR A 51 -13.19 3.53 4.82
N SER A 52 -11.89 3.67 4.56
CA SER A 52 -10.95 2.55 4.49
C SER A 52 -10.03 2.42 5.71
N GLY A 53 -10.03 3.42 6.60
CA GLY A 53 -9.07 3.52 7.70
C GLY A 53 -9.11 2.34 8.67
N TYR A 54 -10.29 1.79 8.93
CA TYR A 54 -10.44 0.58 9.74
C TYR A 54 -9.78 -0.65 9.10
N THR A 55 -9.92 -0.82 7.78
CA THR A 55 -9.25 -1.89 7.03
C THR A 55 -7.74 -1.71 7.09
N ALA A 56 -7.24 -0.50 6.78
CA ALA A 56 -5.82 -0.19 6.80
C ALA A 56 -5.19 -0.39 8.18
N TYR A 57 -5.85 0.10 9.23
CA TYR A 57 -5.42 -0.07 10.62
C TYR A 57 -5.27 -1.55 10.97
N ASN A 58 -6.27 -2.38 10.68
CA ASN A 58 -6.23 -3.79 11.00
C ASN A 58 -5.13 -4.52 10.21
N THR A 59 -4.85 -4.14 8.96
CA THR A 59 -3.73 -4.70 8.21
C THR A 59 -2.40 -4.36 8.88
N TYR A 60 -2.11 -3.08 9.13
CA TYR A 60 -0.85 -2.67 9.76
C TYR A 60 -0.66 -3.22 11.17
N ARG A 61 -1.71 -3.21 12.00
CA ARG A 61 -1.63 -3.71 13.38
C ARG A 61 -1.25 -5.20 13.41
N ASN A 62 -1.90 -6.01 12.58
CA ASN A 62 -1.59 -7.45 12.53
C ASN A 62 -0.17 -7.72 11.98
N ILE A 63 0.41 -6.81 11.19
CA ILE A 63 1.81 -6.88 10.74
C ILE A 63 2.77 -6.53 11.88
N PHE A 64 2.59 -5.36 12.50
CA PHE A 64 3.56 -4.80 13.46
C PHE A 64 3.47 -5.40 14.88
N ASP A 65 2.35 -6.03 15.25
CA ASP A 65 2.24 -6.76 16.52
C ASP A 65 3.24 -7.91 16.63
N LYS A 66 3.61 -8.52 15.50
CA LYS A 66 4.46 -9.72 15.45
C LYS A 66 5.87 -9.44 14.92
N ASN A 67 6.02 -8.41 14.09
CA ASN A 67 7.25 -8.15 13.35
C ASN A 67 7.73 -6.72 13.55
N LYS A 68 9.05 -6.53 13.61
CA LYS A 68 9.68 -5.21 13.58
C LYS A 68 10.38 -5.01 12.25
N TYR A 69 10.08 -3.88 11.61
CA TYR A 69 10.72 -3.47 10.36
C TYR A 69 11.57 -2.23 10.64
N LYS A 70 12.64 -2.07 9.86
CA LYS A 70 13.43 -0.84 9.84
C LYS A 70 12.89 0.15 8.82
N THR A 71 12.37 -0.37 7.72
CA THR A 71 11.89 0.44 6.61
C THR A 71 10.60 -0.13 6.05
N VAL A 72 9.61 0.74 5.87
CA VAL A 72 8.38 0.43 5.16
C VAL A 72 8.45 1.08 3.78
N VAL A 73 8.57 0.26 2.75
CA VAL A 73 8.52 0.68 1.35
C VAL A 73 7.05 0.79 0.95
N ILE A 74 6.65 1.92 0.36
CA ILE A 74 5.25 2.17 0.00
C ILE A 74 5.17 2.42 -1.50
N LEU A 75 4.62 1.45 -2.22
CA LEU A 75 4.27 1.52 -3.63
C LEU A 75 2.86 2.14 -3.74
N GLY A 76 2.76 3.41 -4.11
CA GLY A 76 1.48 4.07 -4.35
C GLY A 76 1.28 4.40 -5.83
N PRO A 77 0.07 4.28 -6.40
CA PRO A 77 -0.20 4.76 -7.75
C PRO A 77 -0.14 6.29 -7.85
N SER A 78 0.21 6.79 -9.03
CA SER A 78 0.10 8.21 -9.37
C SER A 78 -1.26 8.55 -9.97
N HIS A 79 -2.05 9.37 -9.27
CA HIS A 79 -3.35 9.86 -9.72
C HIS A 79 -3.28 11.22 -10.41
N TYR A 80 -2.23 12.01 -10.14
CA TYR A 80 -2.15 13.42 -10.57
C TYR A 80 -1.12 13.70 -11.65
N VAL A 81 -0.04 12.93 -11.69
CA VAL A 81 1.10 13.19 -12.59
C VAL A 81 1.36 11.95 -13.43
N TYR A 82 1.34 12.11 -14.75
CA TYR A 82 1.73 11.05 -15.66
C TYR A 82 3.25 11.03 -15.83
N PHE A 83 3.86 9.87 -15.63
CA PHE A 83 5.26 9.58 -15.92
C PHE A 83 5.45 8.07 -16.09
N ARG A 84 6.61 7.65 -16.60
CA ARG A 84 6.97 6.24 -16.75
C ARG A 84 7.97 5.79 -15.69
N GLY A 85 7.82 4.56 -15.22
CA GLY A 85 8.65 4.00 -14.16
C GLY A 85 8.16 4.37 -12.76
N ILE A 86 9.08 4.41 -11.80
CA ILE A 86 8.81 4.59 -10.37
C ILE A 86 9.58 5.81 -9.88
N ALA A 87 8.86 6.85 -9.44
CA ALA A 87 9.43 8.04 -8.86
C ALA A 87 9.76 7.81 -7.38
N VAL A 88 11.03 7.96 -7.03
CA VAL A 88 11.56 7.76 -5.67
C VAL A 88 11.65 9.10 -4.95
N TRP A 89 11.21 9.14 -3.69
CA TRP A 89 11.56 10.23 -2.78
C TRP A 89 12.87 9.86 -2.04
N PRO A 90 14.01 10.50 -2.33
CA PRO A 90 15.32 9.95 -1.97
C PRO A 90 15.75 10.25 -0.53
N GLU A 91 15.36 11.38 0.06
CA GLU A 91 15.88 11.78 1.37
C GLU A 91 15.04 12.80 2.14
N GLY A 92 15.39 12.95 3.43
CA GLY A 92 14.78 13.89 4.35
C GLY A 92 13.59 13.31 5.09
N LYS A 93 12.45 14.01 5.07
CA LYS A 93 11.27 13.65 5.88
C LYS A 93 9.95 14.08 5.28
N TRP A 94 8.90 13.36 5.62
CA TRP A 94 7.52 13.75 5.40
C TRP A 94 6.91 14.18 6.73
N ILE A 95 6.21 15.30 6.73
CA ILE A 95 5.51 15.83 7.91
C ILE A 95 4.06 15.32 7.87
N THR A 96 3.58 14.84 9.01
CA THR A 96 2.17 14.57 9.28
C THR A 96 1.78 15.26 10.59
N PRO A 97 0.50 15.24 11.00
CA PRO A 97 0.12 15.74 12.32
C PRO A 97 0.76 14.96 13.48
N LEU A 98 1.28 13.74 13.25
CA LEU A 98 2.01 12.97 14.27
C LEU A 98 3.51 13.30 14.33
N GLY A 99 3.97 14.26 13.53
CA GLY A 99 5.37 14.68 13.45
C GLY A 99 6.08 14.15 12.20
N GLU A 100 7.38 13.87 12.34
CA GLU A 100 8.26 13.59 11.21
C GLU A 100 8.34 12.09 10.90
N ALA A 101 8.04 11.71 9.67
CA ALA A 101 8.32 10.40 9.11
C ALA A 101 9.64 10.46 8.33
N ILE A 102 10.66 9.75 8.81
CA ILE A 102 12.01 9.82 8.26
C ILE A 102 12.12 8.94 7.01
N ILE A 103 12.76 9.48 5.96
CA ILE A 103 13.03 8.74 4.73
C ILE A 103 14.24 7.82 4.92
N ASP A 104 14.14 6.59 4.41
CA ASP A 104 15.27 5.67 4.35
C ASP A 104 16.18 5.93 3.14
N SER A 105 17.01 6.96 3.23
CA SER A 105 17.91 7.37 2.16
C SER A 105 18.90 6.29 1.73
N GLU A 106 19.33 5.42 2.64
CA GLU A 106 20.24 4.32 2.31
C GLU A 106 19.58 3.31 1.37
N SER A 107 18.30 2.99 1.61
CA SER A 107 17.54 2.12 0.72
C SER A 107 17.18 2.81 -0.60
N ALA A 108 16.89 4.11 -0.57
CA ALA A 108 16.64 4.89 -1.78
C ALA A 108 17.87 4.90 -2.71
N GLU A 109 19.05 5.20 -2.19
CA GLU A 109 20.31 5.22 -2.95
C GLU A 109 20.60 3.88 -3.63
N LYS A 110 20.29 2.76 -2.97
CA LYS A 110 20.51 1.41 -3.52
C LYS A 110 19.61 1.07 -4.70
N ILE A 111 18.41 1.66 -4.80
CA ILE A 111 17.45 1.31 -5.84
C ILE A 111 17.41 2.30 -7.00
N ILE A 112 17.80 3.56 -6.79
CA ILE A 112 17.80 4.57 -7.85
C ILE A 112 18.83 4.16 -8.93
N ASP A 113 18.32 3.77 -10.10
CA ASP A 113 19.12 3.27 -11.21
C ASP A 113 19.03 4.16 -12.46
N GLY A 114 18.14 5.16 -12.44
CA GLY A 114 17.88 6.06 -13.56
C GLY A 114 17.16 5.40 -14.74
N LYS A 115 16.64 4.18 -14.59
CA LYS A 115 15.94 3.43 -15.64
C LYS A 115 14.51 3.10 -15.24
N ILE A 116 14.35 2.37 -14.13
CA ILE A 116 13.04 2.01 -13.57
C ILE A 116 12.75 2.90 -12.37
N PHE A 117 13.74 3.13 -11.52
CA PHE A 117 13.63 3.92 -10.30
C PHE A 117 14.34 5.25 -10.51
N ILE A 118 13.54 6.31 -10.55
CA ILE A 118 13.97 7.66 -10.92
C ILE A 118 13.83 8.56 -9.70
N GLU A 119 14.88 9.30 -9.36
CA GLU A 119 14.76 10.37 -8.37
C GLU A 119 13.88 11.49 -8.93
N ALA A 120 12.65 11.59 -8.45
CA ALA A 120 11.66 12.57 -8.91
C ALA A 120 10.69 12.96 -7.77
N PRO A 121 11.19 13.56 -6.67
CA PRO A 121 10.38 13.90 -5.50
C PRO A 121 9.22 14.87 -5.82
N GLU A 122 9.34 15.69 -6.87
CA GLU A 122 8.31 16.61 -7.34
C GLU A 122 6.99 15.90 -7.72
N ASN A 123 7.06 14.65 -8.19
CA ASN A 123 5.87 13.88 -8.57
C ASN A 123 4.99 13.52 -7.36
N HIS A 124 5.56 13.48 -6.16
CA HIS A 124 4.87 13.10 -4.92
C HIS A 124 4.07 14.24 -4.29
N LEU A 125 4.26 15.50 -4.73
CA LEU A 125 3.79 16.68 -4.01
C LEU A 125 2.27 16.84 -3.97
N LYS A 126 1.56 16.29 -4.96
CA LYS A 126 0.08 16.30 -5.01
C LYS A 126 -0.55 14.96 -4.61
N GLU A 127 0.23 13.89 -4.60
CA GLU A 127 -0.29 12.54 -4.45
C GLU A 127 -0.76 12.24 -3.02
N HIS A 128 -1.85 11.49 -2.88
CA HIS A 128 -2.38 11.03 -1.59
C HIS A 128 -2.08 9.55 -1.32
N SER A 129 -1.95 8.72 -2.35
CA SER A 129 -1.90 7.25 -2.23
C SER A 129 -0.81 6.75 -1.29
N ILE A 130 0.32 7.46 -1.16
CA ILE A 130 1.39 7.16 -0.20
C ILE A 130 1.18 7.91 1.11
N GLU A 131 0.79 9.19 1.07
CA GLU A 131 0.67 10.05 2.25
C GLU A 131 -0.29 9.46 3.29
N VAL A 132 -1.44 8.95 2.87
CA VAL A 132 -2.46 8.43 3.79
C VAL A 132 -2.00 7.18 4.55
N GLN A 133 -0.96 6.49 4.07
CA GLN A 133 -0.38 5.32 4.75
C GLN A 133 0.54 5.73 5.91
N VAL A 134 1.16 6.91 5.83
CA VAL A 134 2.24 7.33 6.73
C VAL A 134 1.80 7.45 8.19
N PRO A 135 0.63 8.04 8.53
CA PRO A 135 0.21 8.12 9.93
C PRO A 135 0.00 6.76 10.61
N PHE A 136 -0.49 5.74 9.88
CA PHE A 136 -0.60 4.38 10.42
C PHE A 136 0.77 3.80 10.78
N ILE A 137 1.77 4.00 9.91
CA ILE A 137 3.12 3.51 10.12
C ILE A 137 3.75 4.23 11.32
N GLN A 138 3.64 5.55 11.43
CA GLN A 138 4.17 6.31 12.57
C GLN A 138 3.54 5.88 13.90
N TYR A 139 2.23 5.61 13.90
CA TYR A 139 1.52 5.23 15.12
C TYR A 139 1.85 3.80 15.58
N LEU A 140 1.90 2.84 14.64
CA LEU A 140 2.07 1.41 14.95
C LEU A 140 3.54 0.94 14.91
N SER A 141 4.41 1.69 14.24
CA SER A 141 5.83 1.38 14.09
C SER A 141 6.69 2.66 14.09
N PRO A 142 6.74 3.40 15.21
CA PRO A 142 7.34 4.73 15.28
C PRO A 142 8.84 4.77 14.94
N ASP A 143 9.55 3.66 15.08
CA ASP A 143 10.98 3.55 14.77
C ASP A 143 11.24 3.23 13.28
N SER A 144 10.21 2.88 12.51
CA SER A 144 10.34 2.57 11.09
C SER A 144 10.55 3.84 10.27
N LYS A 145 11.54 3.80 9.38
CA LYS A 145 11.65 4.75 8.28
C LYS A 145 10.66 4.39 7.17
N ILE A 146 10.38 5.33 6.27
CA ILE A 146 9.57 5.09 5.06
C ILE A 146 10.42 5.23 3.80
N LEU A 147 10.06 4.51 2.75
CA LEU A 147 10.58 4.68 1.39
C LEU A 147 9.41 4.86 0.41
N PRO A 148 9.03 6.12 0.09
CA PRO A 148 7.97 6.44 -0.86
C PRO A 148 8.37 6.11 -2.30
N LEU A 149 7.63 5.22 -2.94
CA LEU A 149 7.79 4.82 -4.33
C LEU A 149 6.49 5.08 -5.09
N LEU A 150 6.44 6.16 -5.84
CA LEU A 150 5.27 6.50 -6.64
C LEU A 150 5.34 5.79 -7.98
N VAL A 151 4.36 4.94 -8.25
CA VAL A 151 4.30 4.06 -9.42
C VAL A 151 3.53 4.77 -10.54
N GLY A 152 4.24 5.03 -11.65
CA GLY A 152 3.66 5.55 -12.89
C GLY A 152 3.30 4.44 -13.87
N GLU A 153 3.19 4.79 -15.14
CA GLU A 153 2.95 3.83 -16.22
C GLU A 153 4.18 2.90 -16.39
N MET A 154 3.93 1.60 -16.51
CA MET A 154 4.98 0.60 -16.73
C MET A 154 4.48 -0.54 -17.62
N GLU A 155 5.36 -1.02 -18.49
CA GLU A 155 5.14 -2.23 -19.28
C GLU A 155 5.35 -3.49 -18.42
N ARG A 156 4.69 -4.61 -18.76
CA ARG A 156 4.74 -5.88 -18.00
C ARG A 156 6.16 -6.33 -17.66
N GLU A 157 7.07 -6.28 -18.64
CA GLU A 157 8.46 -6.69 -18.45
C GLU A 157 9.15 -5.82 -17.40
N LYS A 158 8.88 -4.51 -17.39
CA LYS A 158 9.42 -3.57 -16.40
C LYS A 158 8.81 -3.76 -15.01
N ILE A 159 7.53 -4.12 -14.91
CA ILE A 159 6.87 -4.47 -13.64
C ILE A 159 7.58 -5.66 -13.00
N LYS A 160 7.85 -6.70 -13.80
CA LYS A 160 8.57 -7.91 -13.37
C LYS A 160 10.01 -7.61 -12.98
N GLU A 161 10.74 -6.84 -13.80
CA GLU A 161 12.10 -6.40 -13.50
C GLU A 161 12.15 -5.61 -12.17
N ALA A 162 11.21 -4.69 -11.96
CA ALA A 162 11.12 -3.89 -10.75
C ALA A 162 10.90 -4.75 -9.50
N GLY A 163 9.93 -5.69 -9.52
CA GLY A 163 9.66 -6.58 -8.40
C GLY A 163 10.88 -7.44 -8.03
N LYS A 164 11.50 -8.08 -9.05
CA LYS A 164 12.71 -8.90 -8.84
C LYS A 164 13.89 -8.06 -8.32
N PHE A 165 14.02 -6.83 -8.78
CA PHE A 165 15.07 -5.93 -8.33
C PHE A 165 14.87 -5.51 -6.87
N LEU A 166 13.65 -5.14 -6.47
CA LEU A 166 13.33 -4.82 -5.07
C LEU A 166 13.60 -6.02 -4.14
N ALA A 167 13.24 -7.23 -4.57
CA ALA A 167 13.51 -8.45 -3.81
C ALA A 167 15.01 -8.65 -3.51
N LYS A 168 15.85 -8.50 -4.54
CA LYS A 168 17.31 -8.69 -4.43
C LYS A 168 17.97 -7.59 -3.59
N THR A 169 17.57 -6.34 -3.83
CA THR A 169 18.24 -5.16 -3.27
C THR A 169 17.80 -4.83 -1.86
N LEU A 170 16.51 -4.99 -1.53
CA LEU A 170 15.96 -4.55 -0.24
C LEU A 170 15.58 -5.72 0.68
N ILE A 171 14.78 -6.67 0.20
CA ILE A 171 14.15 -7.68 1.05
C ILE A 171 15.16 -8.63 1.69
N SER A 172 16.27 -8.93 0.99
CA SER A 172 17.34 -9.82 1.47
C SER A 172 17.92 -9.47 2.86
N THR A 173 17.70 -8.25 3.34
CA THR A 173 18.14 -7.77 4.66
C THR A 173 17.19 -8.09 5.84
N HIS A 174 16.03 -8.73 5.60
CA HIS A 174 15.02 -9.17 6.59
C HIS A 174 14.44 -8.08 7.50
N LYS A 175 14.47 -6.81 7.09
CA LYS A 175 13.95 -5.67 7.89
C LYS A 175 13.13 -4.69 7.06
N ILE A 176 12.62 -5.14 5.92
CA ILE A 176 11.85 -4.36 4.96
C ILE A 176 10.44 -4.93 4.87
N LEU A 177 9.44 -4.05 4.93
CA LEU A 177 8.05 -4.36 4.60
C LEU A 177 7.69 -3.61 3.32
N ILE A 178 7.14 -4.31 2.32
CA ILE A 178 6.64 -3.66 1.10
C ILE A 178 5.11 -3.54 1.15
N ILE A 179 4.60 -2.32 1.07
CA ILE A 179 3.17 -2.02 1.01
C ILE A 179 2.81 -1.64 -0.42
N ALA A 180 1.88 -2.36 -1.03
CA ALA A 180 1.15 -1.90 -2.20
C ALA A 180 -0.10 -1.14 -1.73
N SER A 181 -0.10 0.17 -1.92
CA SER A 181 -1.22 1.04 -1.56
C SER A 181 -2.26 1.02 -2.67
N SER A 182 -3.43 0.43 -2.42
CA SER A 182 -4.49 0.29 -3.43
C SER A 182 -5.88 0.14 -2.83
N ASP A 183 -6.82 0.93 -3.34
CA ASP A 183 -8.23 0.58 -3.33
C ASP A 183 -8.54 -0.39 -4.50
N LEU A 184 -9.70 -1.07 -4.45
CA LEU A 184 -10.09 -2.09 -5.44
C LEU A 184 -11.10 -1.53 -6.46
N TYR A 185 -12.36 -2.00 -6.45
CA TYR A 185 -13.39 -1.52 -7.35
C TYR A 185 -13.63 -0.01 -7.22
N HIS A 186 -14.00 0.62 -8.32
CA HIS A 186 -14.34 2.03 -8.47
C HIS A 186 -15.48 2.18 -9.47
N GLY A 187 -16.73 2.27 -9.01
CA GLY A 187 -17.87 2.32 -9.93
C GLY A 187 -19.21 2.58 -9.25
N TYR A 188 -20.32 2.38 -9.95
CA TYR A 188 -21.67 2.76 -9.48
C TYR A 188 -22.57 1.55 -9.14
N SER A 189 -22.02 0.34 -9.15
CA SER A 189 -22.77 -0.88 -8.89
C SER A 189 -22.23 -1.61 -7.67
N TYR A 190 -23.01 -1.64 -6.59
CA TYR A 190 -22.68 -2.41 -5.39
C TYR A 190 -22.49 -3.91 -5.67
N ARG A 191 -23.31 -4.48 -6.56
CA ARG A 191 -23.19 -5.90 -6.94
C ARG A 191 -21.89 -6.16 -7.70
N GLU A 192 -21.56 -5.29 -8.65
CA GLU A 192 -20.33 -5.41 -9.43
C GLU A 192 -19.11 -5.22 -8.54
N CYS A 193 -19.14 -4.28 -7.59
CA CYS A 193 -18.11 -4.13 -6.56
C CYS A 193 -17.82 -5.45 -5.85
N LEU A 194 -18.85 -6.14 -5.34
CA LEU A 194 -18.66 -7.43 -4.67
C LEU A 194 -18.08 -8.51 -5.58
N GLU A 195 -18.45 -8.53 -6.86
CA GLU A 195 -17.99 -9.52 -7.84
C GLU A 195 -16.55 -9.26 -8.26
N THR A 196 -16.25 -8.04 -8.71
CA THR A 196 -14.91 -7.61 -9.16
C THR A 196 -13.90 -7.63 -8.01
N ASP A 197 -14.27 -7.19 -6.80
CA ASP A 197 -13.37 -7.25 -5.64
C ASP A 197 -13.07 -8.70 -5.25
N ARG A 198 -14.07 -9.59 -5.27
CA ARG A 198 -13.83 -11.02 -4.99
C ARG A 198 -12.84 -11.62 -5.99
N ASN A 199 -13.00 -11.29 -7.27
CA ASN A 199 -12.08 -11.74 -8.31
C ASN A 199 -10.67 -11.19 -8.07
N THR A 200 -10.55 -9.88 -7.82
CA THR A 200 -9.29 -9.19 -7.57
C THR A 200 -8.56 -9.77 -6.37
N ILE A 201 -9.25 -9.90 -5.23
CA ILE A 201 -8.72 -10.52 -4.02
C ILE A 201 -8.29 -11.96 -4.32
N SER A 202 -9.11 -12.75 -5.01
CA SER A 202 -8.75 -14.13 -5.37
C SER A 202 -7.48 -14.19 -6.21
N ARG A 203 -7.25 -13.28 -7.17
CA ARG A 203 -6.02 -13.25 -7.97
C ARG A 203 -4.80 -12.92 -7.11
N ILE A 204 -4.93 -11.99 -6.16
CA ILE A 204 -3.85 -11.65 -5.22
C ILE A 204 -3.52 -12.84 -4.31
N LEU A 205 -4.54 -13.55 -3.81
CA LEU A 205 -4.38 -14.72 -2.94
C LEU A 205 -3.75 -15.93 -3.65
N GLU A 206 -3.66 -15.95 -4.98
CA GLU A 206 -2.99 -17.01 -5.72
C GLU A 206 -1.46 -16.84 -5.80
N MET A 207 -0.93 -15.66 -5.41
CA MET A 207 0.51 -15.34 -5.51
C MET A 207 1.12 -15.55 -6.92
N ASP A 208 0.28 -15.39 -7.96
CA ASP A 208 0.65 -15.53 -9.37
C ASP A 208 0.61 -14.15 -10.07
N PRO A 209 1.76 -13.45 -10.16
CA PRO A 209 1.81 -12.11 -10.75
C PRO A 209 1.50 -12.08 -12.25
N GLU A 210 1.83 -13.13 -13.01
CA GLU A 210 1.56 -13.19 -14.45
C GLU A 210 0.05 -13.26 -14.68
N LYS A 211 -0.61 -14.17 -13.97
CA LYS A 211 -2.07 -14.35 -14.04
C LYS A 211 -2.83 -13.13 -13.51
N PHE A 212 -2.32 -12.48 -12.46
CA PHE A 212 -2.88 -11.23 -11.96
C PHE A 212 -2.91 -10.15 -13.06
N LEU A 213 -1.78 -9.95 -13.76
CA LEU A 213 -1.69 -8.98 -14.86
C LEU A 213 -2.55 -9.40 -16.07
N GLU A 214 -2.61 -10.69 -16.41
CA GLU A 214 -3.51 -11.19 -17.48
C GLU A 214 -4.98 -10.90 -17.22
N GLU A 215 -5.44 -11.06 -15.98
CA GLU A 215 -6.84 -10.81 -15.62
C GLU A 215 -7.15 -9.32 -15.52
N SER A 216 -6.15 -8.50 -15.18
CA SER A 216 -6.21 -7.04 -15.30
C SER A 216 -6.49 -6.60 -16.74
N GLU A 217 -5.69 -7.08 -17.70
CA GLU A 217 -5.82 -6.65 -19.10
C GLU A 217 -7.15 -7.09 -19.72
N LYS A 218 -7.74 -8.17 -19.21
CA LYS A 218 -9.08 -8.62 -19.61
C LYS A 218 -10.21 -7.80 -18.97
N GLY A 219 -9.90 -6.95 -17.99
CA GLY A 219 -10.88 -6.16 -17.23
C GLY A 219 -11.65 -6.97 -16.19
N ASN A 220 -11.15 -8.14 -15.77
CA ASN A 220 -11.83 -9.02 -14.82
C ASN A 220 -11.56 -8.66 -13.35
N ILE A 221 -10.53 -7.84 -13.12
CA ILE A 221 -10.15 -7.31 -11.80
C ILE A 221 -10.04 -5.79 -11.88
N MET A 222 -10.03 -5.13 -10.72
CA MET A 222 -9.89 -3.68 -10.64
C MET A 222 -9.15 -3.28 -9.38
N ALA A 223 -8.12 -2.45 -9.53
CA ALA A 223 -7.37 -1.86 -8.44
C ALA A 223 -6.68 -0.58 -8.95
N CYS A 224 -6.78 0.53 -8.21
CA CYS A 224 -6.08 1.76 -8.61
C CYS A 224 -4.55 1.62 -8.52
N GLY A 225 -4.06 0.76 -7.62
CA GLY A 225 -2.65 0.44 -7.42
C GLY A 225 -2.22 -0.89 -8.05
N GLU A 226 -2.90 -1.34 -9.11
CA GLU A 226 -2.65 -2.64 -9.76
C GLU A 226 -1.18 -2.89 -10.11
N THR A 227 -0.49 -1.91 -10.72
CA THR A 227 0.93 -2.00 -11.05
C THR A 227 1.78 -2.21 -9.78
N GLY A 228 1.45 -1.50 -8.69
CA GLY A 228 2.13 -1.66 -7.39
C GLY A 228 1.87 -3.04 -6.77
N ILE A 229 0.66 -3.57 -6.88
CA ILE A 229 0.31 -4.92 -6.43
C ILE A 229 1.10 -5.97 -7.24
N ALA A 230 1.18 -5.83 -8.56
CA ALA A 230 1.95 -6.75 -9.40
C ALA A 230 3.45 -6.73 -9.06
N ILE A 231 4.04 -5.54 -8.86
CA ILE A 231 5.43 -5.39 -8.38
C ILE A 231 5.63 -6.13 -7.06
N LEU A 232 4.70 -5.94 -6.11
CA LEU A 232 4.74 -6.61 -4.80
C LEU A 232 4.69 -8.14 -4.96
N LEU A 233 3.78 -8.67 -5.77
CA LEU A 233 3.65 -10.11 -6.01
C LEU A 233 4.94 -10.69 -6.62
N TYR A 234 5.53 -10.03 -7.63
CA TYR A 234 6.83 -10.45 -8.16
C TYR A 234 7.95 -10.39 -7.11
N ALA A 235 7.98 -9.34 -6.28
CA ALA A 235 9.01 -9.19 -5.28
C ALA A 235 8.96 -10.29 -4.21
N VAL A 236 7.75 -10.63 -3.74
CA VAL A 236 7.55 -11.66 -2.73
C VAL A 236 7.82 -13.05 -3.31
N SER A 237 7.33 -13.35 -4.52
CA SER A 237 7.56 -14.65 -5.18
C SER A 237 9.00 -14.84 -5.67
N GLU A 238 9.77 -13.77 -5.91
CA GLU A 238 11.22 -13.89 -6.17
C GLU A 238 12.00 -14.17 -4.88
N TYR A 239 11.54 -13.63 -3.73
CA TYR A 239 12.21 -13.78 -2.45
C TYR A 239 11.87 -15.12 -1.75
N LEU A 240 10.65 -15.62 -1.90
CA LEU A 240 10.14 -16.82 -1.24
C LEU A 240 9.69 -17.86 -2.26
N GLU A 241 10.10 -19.11 -2.05
CA GLU A 241 9.70 -20.23 -2.92
C GLU A 241 8.19 -20.57 -2.76
N ASN A 242 7.68 -20.53 -1.54
CA ASN A 242 6.29 -20.87 -1.20
C ASN A 242 5.66 -19.81 -0.28
N PRO A 243 5.37 -18.60 -0.78
CA PRO A 243 4.80 -17.55 0.04
C PRO A 243 3.39 -17.91 0.51
N GLN A 244 3.12 -17.64 1.79
CA GLN A 244 1.78 -17.66 2.37
C GLN A 244 1.12 -16.31 2.19
N VAL A 245 -0.19 -16.30 1.99
CA VAL A 245 -0.99 -15.08 1.79
C VAL A 245 -2.32 -15.20 2.52
N GLN A 246 -2.78 -14.10 3.11
CA GLN A 246 -4.00 -14.07 3.90
C GLN A 246 -4.74 -12.74 3.76
N LEU A 247 -6.05 -12.81 3.51
CA LEU A 247 -6.96 -11.68 3.64
C LEU A 247 -7.21 -11.38 5.12
N ILE A 248 -6.93 -10.16 5.56
CA ILE A 248 -7.17 -9.68 6.92
C ILE A 248 -8.58 -9.12 7.06
N HIS A 249 -8.98 -8.27 6.12
CA HIS A 249 -10.28 -7.63 6.13
C HIS A 249 -10.68 -7.20 4.72
N TYR A 250 -11.97 -7.26 4.43
CA TYR A 250 -12.57 -6.73 3.21
C TYR A 250 -13.84 -5.96 3.55
N THR A 251 -14.03 -4.80 2.94
CA THR A 251 -15.26 -4.01 2.99
C THR A 251 -15.35 -3.10 1.77
N ASN A 252 -16.38 -2.26 1.69
CA ASN A 252 -16.52 -1.24 0.67
C ASN A 252 -17.23 -0.01 1.26
N SER A 253 -17.10 1.14 0.60
CA SER A 253 -17.72 2.40 1.03
C SER A 253 -19.22 2.32 1.31
N ALA A 254 -19.98 1.52 0.57
CA ALA A 254 -21.43 1.37 0.76
C ALA A 254 -21.76 0.60 2.04
N ASP A 255 -20.98 -0.43 2.38
CA ASP A 255 -21.15 -1.19 3.62
C ASP A 255 -20.66 -0.40 4.83
N VAL A 256 -19.62 0.44 4.67
CA VAL A 256 -19.12 1.32 5.74
C VAL A 256 -20.12 2.43 6.07
N THR A 257 -20.73 3.04 5.05
CA THR A 257 -21.70 4.15 5.22
C THR A 257 -23.14 3.67 5.44
N GLY A 258 -23.46 2.42 5.10
CA GLY A 258 -24.82 1.90 5.04
C GLY A 258 -25.63 2.38 3.83
N ILE A 259 -25.03 3.15 2.91
CA ILE A 259 -25.70 3.72 1.73
C ILE A 259 -25.33 2.89 0.50
N LYS A 260 -26.31 2.16 -0.05
CA LYS A 260 -26.10 1.25 -1.21
C LYS A 260 -26.45 1.87 -2.57
N GLY A 261 -26.61 3.20 -2.63
CA GLY A 261 -26.87 3.94 -3.87
C GLY A 261 -25.81 5.01 -4.08
N GLY A 262 -25.12 4.97 -5.22
CA GLY A 262 -24.07 5.92 -5.57
C GLY A 262 -22.76 5.25 -5.97
N TYR A 263 -21.68 6.03 -5.95
CA TYR A 263 -20.34 5.55 -6.24
C TYR A 263 -19.83 4.68 -5.09
N VAL A 264 -19.31 3.49 -5.42
CA VAL A 264 -18.83 2.48 -4.48
C VAL A 264 -17.36 2.22 -4.77
N VAL A 265 -16.56 2.23 -3.71
CA VAL A 265 -15.15 1.83 -3.71
C VAL A 265 -14.92 0.62 -2.80
N GLY A 266 -14.15 -0.36 -3.28
CA GLY A 266 -13.77 -1.58 -2.56
C GLY A 266 -12.45 -1.45 -1.78
N TYR A 267 -12.37 -2.06 -0.60
CA TYR A 267 -11.20 -1.98 0.28
C TYR A 267 -10.80 -3.35 0.82
N ALA A 268 -9.57 -3.79 0.55
CA ALA A 268 -9.05 -5.04 1.07
C ALA A 268 -7.69 -4.84 1.73
N GLY A 269 -7.52 -5.48 2.88
CA GLY A 269 -6.27 -5.60 3.59
C GLY A 269 -5.73 -7.03 3.45
N ILE A 270 -4.62 -7.22 2.74
CA ILE A 270 -4.06 -8.55 2.45
C ILE A 270 -2.59 -8.56 2.86
N VAL A 271 -2.14 -9.62 3.53
CA VAL A 271 -0.73 -9.80 3.93
C VAL A 271 -0.14 -11.02 3.25
N MET A 272 1.16 -10.99 2.94
CA MET A 272 1.89 -12.08 2.31
C MET A 272 3.33 -12.19 2.84
N GLY A 273 3.88 -13.39 2.91
CA GLY A 273 5.20 -13.64 3.46
C GLY A 273 5.51 -15.13 3.66
N GLY A 274 6.49 -15.46 4.51
CA GLY A 274 6.99 -16.83 4.67
C GLY A 274 7.88 -17.06 5.89
#